data_AF-A0A7R7HV10-F1
#
_entry.id   AF-A0A7R7HV10-F1
#
_cell.length_a   1.000
_cell.length_b   1.000
_cell.length_c   1.000
_cell.angle_alpha   90.00
_cell.angle_beta   90.00
_cell.angle_gamma   90.00
#
_symmetry.space_group_name_H-M   'P 1'
#
loop_
_entity.id
_entity.type
_entity.pdbx_description
1 polymer ?
#
loop_
_entity_poly.entity_id
_entity_poly.type
_entity_poly.pdbx_seq_one_letter_code
_entity_poly.pdbx_strand_id
1 'polypeptide(L)'
;MSAASDAEPQPASAPRPATKSQPAAKPPPAIRSRSAKSPPAAKSPPDSAPRPASASPPAGDLPPDAGPQPAIEPLFALPAPQPPAERVPQPRRRRGAPPQASLFSAVLAEPRPADVAGVLAAGGQVVRMGGTARVSVVVAQEWRVAALLAAFDERGLAGSRVPTVDDHVGVRTAFCAVLAPVAAGWLHGTVTRPPADFRTDGLALRLWAIAGGRRDSLGYLLSLPAAETAWQPLRLALRVAGFDAELLTSGPSLRVVGRAQLATLADVLGPAPAGADDHAWPA
;
A
#
# COMPACT_ATOMS: atom_id res chain seq x y z
N MET A 1 -43.42 40.78 50.27
CA MET A 1 -42.82 41.95 50.94
C MET A 1 -41.44 41.54 51.43
N SER A 2 -40.42 42.26 50.94
CA SER A 2 -39.02 42.43 51.39
C SER A 2 -38.28 41.22 51.99
N ALA A 3 -37.29 40.61 51.32
CA ALA A 3 -35.97 41.11 50.91
C ALA A 3 -34.89 40.99 52.01
N ALA A 4 -33.92 40.09 51.76
CA ALA A 4 -32.50 40.08 52.17
C ALA A 4 -31.99 38.63 51.89
N SER A 5 -31.60 38.26 50.67
CA SER A 5 -30.25 38.45 50.08
C SER A 5 -29.16 38.64 51.13
N ASP A 6 -28.65 37.53 51.65
CA ASP A 6 -27.33 37.48 52.27
C ASP A 6 -26.37 36.84 51.27
N ALA A 7 -25.38 37.64 50.88
CA ALA A 7 -24.43 37.39 49.81
C ALA A 7 -23.18 36.77 50.43
N GLU A 8 -22.91 35.52 50.07
CA GLU A 8 -21.69 34.82 50.46
C GLU A 8 -20.46 35.50 49.82
N PRO A 9 -19.45 35.91 50.62
CA PRO A 9 -18.32 36.68 50.13
C PRO A 9 -17.33 35.83 49.33
N GLN A 10 -17.03 36.29 48.12
CA GLN A 10 -15.91 35.84 47.30
C GLN A 10 -14.58 35.96 48.08
N PRO A 11 -13.75 34.91 48.17
CA PRO A 11 -12.41 35.04 48.69
C PRO A 11 -11.52 35.78 47.68
N ALA A 12 -10.89 36.82 48.20
CA ALA A 12 -9.94 37.69 47.55
C ALA A 12 -8.74 36.96 46.93
N SER A 13 -8.28 37.52 45.81
CA SER A 13 -7.02 37.26 45.12
C SER A 13 -5.86 36.92 46.07
N ALA A 14 -5.45 35.66 46.07
CA ALA A 14 -4.15 35.26 46.57
C ALA A 14 -3.05 35.64 45.54
N PRO A 15 -1.90 36.15 46.00
CA PRO A 15 -0.83 36.59 45.13
C PRO A 15 -0.21 35.43 44.34
N ARG A 16 0.04 35.69 43.04
CA ARG A 16 0.78 34.80 42.14
C ARG A 16 2.11 34.38 42.78
N PRO A 17 2.40 33.07 42.94
CA PRO A 17 3.74 32.65 43.26
C PRO A 17 4.67 32.98 42.09
N ALA A 18 5.79 33.61 42.44
CA ALA A 18 6.83 34.06 41.55
C ALA A 18 7.30 32.94 40.60
N THR A 19 7.48 33.34 39.34
CA THR A 19 8.19 32.66 38.28
C THR A 19 9.49 32.05 38.83
N LYS A 20 9.52 30.72 39.03
CA LYS A 20 10.81 30.01 39.12
C LYS A 20 11.41 30.03 37.72
N SER A 21 12.42 30.90 37.58
CA SER A 21 13.30 30.99 36.42
C SER A 21 13.74 29.60 35.97
N GLN A 22 13.41 29.30 34.71
CA GLN A 22 14.09 28.27 33.94
C GLN A 22 15.61 28.45 34.04
N PRO A 23 16.40 27.38 34.21
CA PRO A 23 17.81 27.44 33.88
C PRO A 23 17.94 27.68 32.37
N ALA A 24 18.64 28.75 32.03
CA ALA A 24 18.88 29.19 30.66
C ALA A 24 19.42 28.04 29.80
N ALA A 25 18.73 27.81 28.68
CA ALA A 25 19.22 27.01 27.59
C ALA A 25 20.60 27.54 27.15
N LYS A 26 21.57 26.63 27.08
CA LYS A 26 22.90 26.87 26.54
C LYS A 26 22.75 27.41 25.10
N PRO A 27 23.40 28.53 24.73
CA PRO A 27 23.27 29.06 23.39
C PRO A 27 23.88 28.08 22.37
N PRO A 28 23.28 27.94 21.17
CA PRO A 28 23.90 27.19 20.09
C PRO A 28 25.25 27.83 19.71
N PRO A 29 26.26 27.04 19.31
CA PRO A 29 27.53 27.60 18.87
C PRO A 29 27.31 28.53 17.67
N ALA A 30 27.86 29.73 17.76
CA ALA A 30 27.83 30.74 16.71
C ALA A 30 28.35 30.16 15.38
N ILE A 31 27.48 30.13 14.38
CA ILE A 31 27.83 29.92 12.99
C ILE A 31 28.76 31.07 12.60
N ARG A 32 30.05 30.79 12.47
CA ARG A 32 30.99 31.72 11.84
C ARG A 32 30.57 31.88 10.38
N SER A 33 30.09 33.08 10.06
CA SER A 33 29.93 33.60 8.72
C SER A 33 31.26 33.44 7.96
N ARG A 34 31.39 32.36 7.17
CA ARG A 34 32.41 32.30 6.13
C ARG A 34 31.86 33.11 4.96
N SER A 35 32.48 34.26 4.74
CA SER A 35 32.31 35.07 3.53
C SER A 35 32.25 34.18 2.29
N ALA A 36 31.20 34.39 1.52
CA ALA A 36 31.08 33.93 0.15
C ALA A 36 32.33 34.37 -0.63
N LYS A 37 33.17 33.41 -1.01
CA LYS A 37 34.22 33.60 -2.00
C LYS A 37 33.62 33.18 -3.34
N SER A 38 33.51 34.16 -4.24
CA SER A 38 32.99 34.02 -5.59
C SER A 38 33.58 32.80 -6.32
N PRO A 39 32.78 32.09 -7.14
CA PRO A 39 33.28 30.99 -7.95
C PRO A 39 34.28 31.50 -9.00
N PRO A 40 35.45 30.85 -9.19
CA PRO A 40 36.30 31.16 -10.32
C PRO A 40 35.64 30.67 -11.62
N ALA A 41 35.73 31.53 -12.63
CA ALA A 41 35.20 31.36 -13.97
C ALA A 41 35.56 30.00 -14.60
N ALA A 42 34.57 29.46 -15.31
CA ALA A 42 34.73 28.33 -16.23
C ALA A 42 35.90 28.57 -17.18
N LYS A 43 36.89 27.68 -17.12
CA LYS A 43 37.87 27.50 -18.21
C LYS A 43 37.40 26.34 -19.07
N SER A 44 37.03 26.66 -20.30
CA SER A 44 36.81 25.73 -21.40
C SER A 44 38.03 24.82 -21.59
N PRO A 45 37.86 23.50 -21.75
CA PRO A 45 38.85 22.67 -22.43
C PRO A 45 38.66 22.78 -23.96
N PRO A 46 39.75 22.60 -24.74
CA PRO A 46 39.78 22.86 -26.17
C PRO A 46 39.14 21.77 -27.02
N ASP A 47 38.65 22.28 -28.14
CA ASP A 47 38.45 21.74 -29.48
C ASP A 47 39.03 20.36 -29.85
N SER A 48 38.20 19.62 -30.60
CA SER A 48 38.54 18.66 -31.66
C SER A 48 39.23 17.31 -31.36
N ALA A 49 38.42 16.25 -31.38
CA ALA A 49 38.64 15.06 -32.24
C ALA A 49 37.31 14.32 -32.49
N PRO A 50 37.10 13.72 -33.68
CA PRO A 50 35.78 13.57 -34.28
C PRO A 50 35.01 12.31 -33.85
N ARG A 51 33.68 12.45 -33.84
CA ARG A 51 32.71 11.34 -33.82
C ARG A 51 32.92 10.46 -35.07
N PRO A 52 32.96 9.12 -34.97
CA PRO A 52 32.76 8.29 -36.14
C PRO A 52 31.30 8.41 -36.61
N ALA A 53 31.17 8.77 -37.88
CA ALA A 53 29.92 8.91 -38.60
C ALA A 53 29.19 7.57 -38.75
N SER A 54 27.86 7.68 -38.87
CA SER A 54 26.97 6.64 -39.37
C SER A 54 27.56 5.92 -40.58
N ALA A 55 27.65 4.60 -40.50
CA ALA A 55 27.75 3.74 -41.66
C ALA A 55 26.50 2.87 -41.72
N SER A 56 25.59 3.23 -42.62
CA SER A 56 24.53 2.36 -43.12
C SER A 56 25.14 1.19 -43.89
N PRO A 57 24.68 -0.06 -43.73
CA PRO A 57 24.92 -1.11 -44.71
C PRO A 57 23.89 -1.03 -45.86
N PRO A 58 24.24 -1.53 -47.06
CA PRO A 58 23.50 -1.31 -48.30
C PRO A 58 22.26 -2.21 -48.44
N ALA A 59 21.33 -1.71 -49.27
CA ALA A 59 20.21 -2.46 -49.82
C ALA A 59 20.68 -3.58 -50.77
N GLY A 60 19.99 -4.71 -50.72
CA GLY A 60 20.16 -5.84 -51.65
C GLY A 60 19.12 -6.93 -51.41
N ASP A 61 18.04 -6.86 -52.19
CA ASP A 61 17.18 -7.93 -52.71
C ASP A 61 16.48 -8.98 -51.81
N LEU A 62 15.16 -8.82 -51.69
CA LEU A 62 14.12 -9.88 -51.73
C LEU A 62 13.97 -10.41 -53.17
N PRO A 63 13.36 -11.58 -53.50
CA PRO A 63 12.16 -12.19 -52.88
C PRO A 63 12.16 -13.76 -52.95
N PRO A 64 11.01 -14.46 -53.06
CA PRO A 64 9.86 -14.56 -52.15
C PRO A 64 9.72 -16.00 -51.59
N ASP A 65 9.15 -16.16 -50.39
CA ASP A 65 8.25 -17.30 -50.20
C ASP A 65 7.12 -16.95 -49.24
N ALA A 66 5.91 -17.15 -49.76
CA ALA A 66 4.64 -16.86 -49.14
C ALA A 66 4.17 -18.15 -48.44
N GLY A 67 4.56 -18.32 -47.18
CA GLY A 67 3.93 -19.26 -46.27
C GLY A 67 2.62 -18.68 -45.71
N PRO A 68 1.48 -19.40 -45.73
CA PRO A 68 0.19 -18.84 -45.35
C PRO A 68 0.07 -18.52 -43.85
N GLN A 69 -0.61 -17.40 -43.59
CA GLN A 69 -0.95 -16.88 -42.26
C GLN A 69 -1.87 -17.83 -41.48
N PRO A 70 -1.75 -17.95 -40.14
CA PRO A 70 -2.82 -18.49 -39.31
C PRO A 70 -3.96 -17.46 -39.22
N ALA A 71 -5.14 -17.87 -39.67
CA ALA A 71 -6.38 -17.10 -39.62
C ALA A 71 -6.80 -16.80 -38.18
N ILE A 72 -7.19 -15.56 -37.93
CA ILE A 72 -7.93 -15.14 -36.74
C ILE A 72 -9.44 -15.22 -37.08
N GLU A 73 -10.14 -16.09 -36.34
CA GLU A 73 -11.53 -16.05 -35.85
C GLU A 73 -12.70 -15.92 -36.84
N PRO A 74 -13.84 -16.61 -36.58
CA PRO A 74 -14.83 -15.96 -35.72
C PRO A 74 -15.70 -16.88 -34.82
N LEU A 75 -16.23 -16.21 -33.79
CA LEU A 75 -17.61 -16.34 -33.28
C LEU A 75 -17.98 -17.59 -32.45
N PHE A 76 -18.09 -17.34 -31.15
CA PHE A 76 -19.35 -17.48 -30.40
C PHE A 76 -20.35 -18.52 -30.96
N ALA A 77 -20.21 -19.77 -30.52
CA ALA A 77 -21.35 -20.66 -30.42
C ALA A 77 -22.15 -20.28 -29.17
N LEU A 78 -23.26 -19.55 -29.36
CA LEU A 78 -24.29 -19.40 -28.35
C LEU A 78 -24.83 -20.79 -27.97
N PRO A 79 -24.89 -21.17 -26.68
CA PRO A 79 -25.66 -22.35 -26.29
C PRO A 79 -27.14 -22.13 -26.61
N ALA A 80 -27.77 -23.16 -27.17
CA ALA A 80 -29.19 -23.18 -27.53
C ALA A 80 -30.11 -22.79 -26.35
N PRO A 81 -31.28 -22.19 -26.62
CA PRO A 81 -32.25 -21.83 -25.59
C PRO A 81 -32.71 -23.08 -24.82
N GLN A 82 -32.49 -23.06 -23.50
CA GLN A 82 -33.02 -24.06 -22.58
C GLN A 82 -34.55 -23.95 -22.56
N PRO A 83 -35.31 -25.06 -22.57
CA PRO A 83 -36.76 -25.03 -22.40
C PRO A 83 -37.11 -24.47 -21.00
N PRO A 84 -38.28 -23.82 -20.84
CA PRO A 84 -38.66 -23.24 -19.55
C PRO A 84 -38.79 -24.32 -18.49
N ALA A 85 -37.95 -24.23 -17.46
CA ALA A 85 -38.09 -25.05 -16.25
C ALA A 85 -39.44 -24.77 -15.60
N GLU A 86 -40.23 -25.83 -15.43
CA GLU A 86 -41.45 -25.83 -14.63
C GLU A 86 -41.22 -25.15 -13.28
N ARG A 87 -42.06 -24.18 -12.96
CA ARG A 87 -42.14 -23.60 -11.63
C ARG A 87 -42.61 -24.68 -10.65
N VAL A 88 -41.66 -25.30 -9.96
CA VAL A 88 -41.93 -26.01 -8.71
C VAL A 88 -42.38 -24.96 -7.68
N PRO A 89 -43.59 -25.06 -7.10
CA PRO A 89 -44.00 -24.13 -6.05
C PRO A 89 -43.19 -24.37 -4.78
N GLN A 90 -42.42 -23.36 -4.35
CA GLN A 90 -41.67 -23.44 -3.11
C GLN A 90 -42.60 -23.41 -1.87
N PRO A 91 -42.38 -24.27 -0.87
CA PRO A 91 -43.15 -24.26 0.36
C PRO A 91 -42.83 -23.02 1.20
N ARG A 92 -43.89 -22.33 1.64
CA ARG A 92 -43.84 -21.16 2.54
C ARG A 92 -42.99 -21.46 3.77
N ARG A 93 -41.86 -20.76 3.93
CA ARG A 93 -41.05 -20.85 5.15
C ARG A 93 -41.81 -20.30 6.34
N ARG A 94 -42.11 -21.18 7.30
CA ARG A 94 -42.62 -20.84 8.63
C ARG A 94 -41.56 -20.01 9.38
N ARG A 95 -42.00 -18.91 9.99
CA ARG A 95 -41.24 -18.14 10.99
C ARG A 95 -40.99 -19.00 12.23
N GLY A 96 -39.79 -18.90 12.80
CA GLY A 96 -39.50 -19.28 14.18
C GLY A 96 -38.39 -20.31 14.34
N ALA A 97 -37.13 -19.88 14.26
CA ALA A 97 -36.01 -20.54 14.92
C ALA A 97 -35.07 -19.45 15.46
N PRO A 98 -34.58 -19.54 16.71
CA PRO A 98 -33.66 -18.55 17.27
C PRO A 98 -32.34 -18.55 16.47
N PRO A 99 -31.62 -17.41 16.42
CA PRO A 99 -30.35 -17.34 15.73
C PRO A 99 -29.40 -18.37 16.36
N GLN A 100 -29.10 -19.42 15.61
CA GLN A 100 -27.99 -20.31 15.93
C GLN A 100 -26.73 -19.44 15.83
N ALA A 101 -26.12 -19.17 16.97
CA ALA A 101 -24.83 -18.52 17.02
C ALA A 101 -23.83 -19.41 16.26
N SER A 102 -23.37 -18.91 15.11
CA SER A 102 -22.32 -19.54 14.32
C SER A 102 -21.06 -19.67 15.18
N LEU A 103 -20.77 -20.89 15.61
CA LEU A 103 -19.48 -21.31 16.17
C LEU A 103 -18.43 -21.46 15.06
N PHE A 104 -18.37 -20.52 14.10
CA PHE A 104 -17.24 -20.44 13.17
C PHE A 104 -16.13 -19.67 13.86
N SER A 105 -15.40 -20.38 14.73
CA SER A 105 -14.03 -20.00 15.05
C SER A 105 -13.27 -19.92 13.74
N ALA A 106 -12.84 -18.70 13.39
CA ALA A 106 -12.00 -18.45 12.24
C ALA A 106 -10.78 -19.39 12.31
N VAL A 107 -10.63 -20.26 11.32
CA VAL A 107 -9.31 -20.80 11.02
C VAL A 107 -8.45 -19.59 10.71
N LEU A 108 -7.55 -19.24 11.64
CA LEU A 108 -6.51 -18.24 11.38
C LEU A 108 -5.73 -18.78 10.18
N ALA A 109 -5.82 -18.10 9.04
CA ALA A 109 -4.97 -18.43 7.92
C ALA A 109 -3.51 -18.34 8.40
N GLU A 110 -2.71 -19.36 8.13
CA GLU A 110 -1.29 -19.35 8.50
C GLU A 110 -0.56 -18.26 7.69
N PRO A 111 0.31 -17.43 8.31
CA PRO A 111 1.14 -16.47 7.59
C PRO A 111 2.03 -17.15 6.55
N ARG A 112 1.97 -16.67 5.30
CA ARG A 112 2.77 -17.22 4.19
C ARG A 112 3.72 -16.18 3.64
N PRO A 113 4.91 -16.60 3.14
CA PRO A 113 5.81 -15.71 2.41
C PRO A 113 5.15 -15.03 1.21
N ALA A 114 4.13 -15.64 0.59
CA ALA A 114 3.42 -15.06 -0.55
C ALA A 114 2.60 -13.80 -0.18
N ASP A 115 2.21 -13.63 1.09
CA ASP A 115 1.38 -12.51 1.52
C ASP A 115 2.10 -11.16 1.38
N VAL A 116 3.44 -11.16 1.28
CA VAL A 116 4.23 -9.95 1.02
C VAL A 116 3.85 -9.28 -0.31
N ALA A 117 3.10 -9.95 -1.18
CA ALA A 117 2.44 -9.35 -2.32
C ALA A 117 1.55 -8.16 -1.92
N GLY A 118 1.00 -8.14 -0.70
CA GLY A 118 0.31 -6.97 -0.14
C GLY A 118 1.20 -5.74 0.01
N VAL A 119 2.47 -5.93 0.37
CA VAL A 119 3.46 -4.84 0.43
C VAL A 119 3.75 -4.29 -0.97
N LEU A 120 3.81 -5.17 -1.98
CA LEU A 120 3.97 -4.75 -3.38
C LEU A 120 2.73 -4.03 -3.91
N ALA A 121 1.53 -4.48 -3.53
CA ALA A 121 0.28 -3.79 -3.83
C ALA A 121 0.24 -2.37 -3.23
N ALA A 122 0.89 -2.15 -2.10
CA ALA A 122 1.02 -0.83 -1.46
C ALA A 122 2.08 0.09 -2.11
N GLY A 123 2.75 -0.34 -3.18
CA GLY A 123 3.85 0.40 -3.80
C GLY A 123 5.25 0.03 -3.32
N GLY A 124 5.38 -1.06 -2.55
CA GLY A 124 6.66 -1.68 -2.29
C GLY A 124 7.38 -2.13 -3.58
N GLN A 125 8.68 -2.28 -3.47
CA GLN A 125 9.58 -2.69 -4.54
C GLN A 125 10.04 -4.13 -4.30
N VAL A 126 10.25 -4.87 -5.39
CA VAL A 126 10.86 -6.20 -5.36
C VAL A 126 12.09 -6.22 -6.25
N VAL A 127 13.17 -6.84 -5.77
CA VAL A 127 14.42 -6.99 -6.52
C VAL A 127 14.83 -8.46 -6.49
N ARG A 128 15.34 -8.97 -7.61
CA ARG A 128 15.85 -10.34 -7.74
C ARG A 128 17.36 -10.34 -7.93
N MET A 129 18.05 -11.29 -7.30
CA MET A 129 19.49 -11.49 -7.42
C MET A 129 19.83 -12.98 -7.22
N GLY A 130 20.52 -13.60 -8.19
CA GLY A 130 21.06 -14.96 -8.01
C GLY A 130 20.05 -16.02 -7.57
N GLY A 131 18.83 -15.99 -8.11
CA GLY A 131 17.76 -16.92 -7.73
C GLY A 131 17.04 -16.58 -6.41
N THR A 132 17.48 -15.54 -5.70
CA THR A 132 16.82 -15.00 -4.51
C THR A 132 16.07 -13.72 -4.83
N ALA A 133 15.17 -13.30 -3.94
CA ALA A 133 14.52 -12.00 -4.04
C ALA A 133 14.39 -11.31 -2.69
N ARG A 134 14.19 -10.00 -2.74
CA ARG A 134 13.95 -9.12 -1.60
C ARG A 134 12.76 -8.21 -1.90
N VAL A 135 11.91 -8.02 -0.91
CA VAL A 135 10.85 -7.00 -0.91
C VAL A 135 11.25 -5.85 0.00
N SER A 136 10.95 -4.62 -0.41
CA SER A 136 11.19 -3.41 0.37
C SER A 136 10.08 -2.39 0.21
N VAL A 137 9.77 -1.63 1.24
CA VAL A 137 8.81 -0.53 1.20
C VAL A 137 9.34 0.62 2.05
N VAL A 138 9.00 1.85 1.68
CA VAL A 138 9.34 3.05 2.46
C VAL A 138 8.08 3.50 3.19
N VAL A 139 8.18 3.70 4.50
CA VAL A 139 7.08 4.12 5.37
C VAL A 139 7.51 5.28 6.25
N ALA A 140 6.56 6.11 6.69
CA ALA A 140 6.86 7.28 7.52
C ALA A 140 6.65 7.02 9.03
N GLN A 141 5.69 6.19 9.42
CA GLN A 141 5.36 5.98 10.84
C GLN A 141 6.12 4.78 11.42
N GLU A 142 6.74 4.95 12.59
CA GLU A 142 7.51 3.88 13.26
C GLU A 142 6.65 2.64 13.59
N TRP A 143 5.36 2.82 13.89
CA TRP A 143 4.46 1.68 14.12
C TRP A 143 4.35 0.77 12.89
N ARG A 144 4.44 1.32 11.66
CA ARG A 144 4.46 0.53 10.42
C ARG A 144 5.75 -0.25 10.31
N VAL A 145 6.88 0.35 10.70
CA VAL A 145 8.18 -0.34 10.72
C VAL A 145 8.11 -1.56 11.63
N ALA A 146 7.66 -1.36 12.87
CA ALA A 146 7.53 -2.44 13.84
C ALA A 146 6.55 -3.52 13.36
N ALA A 147 5.38 -3.13 12.84
CA ALA A 147 4.36 -4.06 12.36
C ALA A 147 4.80 -4.86 11.13
N LEU A 148 5.51 -4.24 10.18
CA LEU A 148 6.06 -4.94 9.01
C LEU A 148 7.18 -5.92 9.40
N LEU A 149 8.07 -5.53 10.31
CA LEU A 149 9.13 -6.42 10.77
C LEU A 149 8.57 -7.63 11.52
N ALA A 150 7.57 -7.43 12.40
CA ALA A 150 6.87 -8.53 13.06
C ALA A 150 6.16 -9.44 12.05
N ALA A 151 5.45 -8.86 11.08
CA ALA A 151 4.75 -9.64 10.07
C ALA A 151 5.70 -10.39 9.12
N PHE A 152 6.91 -9.90 8.89
CA PHE A 152 7.94 -10.65 8.16
C PHE A 152 8.48 -11.81 8.99
N ASP A 153 8.73 -11.59 10.28
CA ASP A 153 9.19 -12.64 11.20
C ASP A 153 8.19 -13.80 11.32
N GLU A 154 6.89 -13.50 11.45
CA GLU A 154 5.79 -14.47 11.43
C GLU A 154 5.78 -15.36 10.17
N ARG A 155 6.39 -14.89 9.07
CA ARG A 155 6.48 -15.60 7.78
C ARG A 155 7.84 -16.27 7.56
N GLY A 156 8.70 -16.27 8.59
CA GLY A 156 10.08 -16.76 8.50
C GLY A 156 10.98 -15.92 7.61
N LEU A 157 10.66 -14.63 7.43
CA LEU A 157 11.43 -13.70 6.60
C LEU A 157 12.20 -12.73 7.50
N ALA A 158 13.54 -12.82 7.48
CA ALA A 158 14.37 -11.87 8.20
C ALA A 158 14.17 -10.44 7.66
N GLY A 159 13.67 -9.52 8.48
CA GLY A 159 13.44 -8.12 8.15
C GLY A 159 14.56 -7.20 8.67
N SER A 160 14.77 -6.07 8.00
CA SER A 160 15.67 -5.00 8.46
C SER A 160 15.10 -3.63 8.14
N ARG A 161 15.38 -2.65 9.00
CA ARG A 161 15.13 -1.23 8.74
C ARG A 161 16.35 -0.58 8.10
N VAL A 162 16.12 0.42 7.26
CA VAL A 162 17.12 1.21 6.55
C VAL A 162 16.71 2.67 6.66
N PRO A 163 17.55 3.55 7.21
CA PRO A 163 17.25 4.98 7.23
C PRO A 163 17.14 5.49 5.79
N THR A 164 16.10 6.29 5.52
CA THR A 164 15.88 6.97 4.23
C THR A 164 15.97 8.48 4.45
N VAL A 165 15.87 9.26 3.38
CA VAL A 165 15.78 10.72 3.44
C VAL A 165 14.41 11.16 4.02
N ASP A 166 14.35 12.40 4.49
CA ASP A 166 13.10 13.09 4.88
C ASP A 166 12.25 12.34 5.93
N ASP A 167 12.88 11.86 7.01
CA ASP A 167 12.22 11.17 8.14
C ASP A 167 11.44 9.90 7.77
N HIS A 168 11.68 9.34 6.58
CA HIS A 168 11.13 8.05 6.20
C HIS A 168 12.07 6.89 6.54
N VAL A 169 11.48 5.72 6.79
CA VAL A 169 12.20 4.47 7.09
C VAL A 169 11.89 3.44 6.02
N GLY A 170 12.94 2.89 5.40
CA GLY A 170 12.84 1.75 4.51
C GLY A 170 12.77 0.47 5.34
N VAL A 171 11.77 -0.37 5.09
CA VAL A 171 11.67 -1.72 5.65
C VAL A 171 11.89 -2.70 4.53
N ARG A 172 12.78 -3.68 4.72
CA ARG A 172 13.09 -4.66 3.69
C ARG A 172 13.33 -6.04 4.29
N THR A 173 13.00 -7.07 3.54
CA THR A 173 13.44 -8.43 3.86
C THR A 173 14.93 -8.60 3.56
N ALA A 174 15.55 -9.67 4.06
CA ALA A 174 16.78 -10.20 3.48
C ALA A 174 16.50 -10.77 2.09
N PHE A 175 17.55 -10.98 1.30
CA PHE A 175 17.42 -11.80 0.09
C PHE A 175 17.14 -13.24 0.48
N CYS A 176 16.06 -13.81 -0.06
CA CYS A 176 15.65 -15.19 0.23
C CYS A 176 15.12 -15.87 -1.03
N ALA A 177 15.44 -17.16 -1.20
CA ALA A 177 14.97 -17.97 -2.33
C ALA A 177 13.45 -18.16 -2.33
N VAL A 178 12.83 -18.20 -1.13
CA VAL A 178 11.38 -18.38 -0.96
C VAL A 178 10.58 -17.23 -1.60
N LEU A 179 11.16 -16.03 -1.71
CA LEU A 179 10.52 -14.88 -2.37
C LEU A 179 10.70 -14.87 -3.89
N ALA A 180 11.50 -15.77 -4.46
CA ALA A 180 11.78 -15.78 -5.89
C ALA A 180 10.52 -16.01 -6.76
N PRO A 181 9.56 -16.88 -6.41
CA PRO A 181 8.32 -17.02 -7.15
C PRO A 181 7.46 -15.75 -7.11
N VAL A 182 7.40 -15.07 -5.95
CA VAL A 182 6.70 -13.79 -5.81
C VAL A 182 7.34 -12.75 -6.73
N ALA A 183 8.66 -12.62 -6.71
CA ALA A 183 9.37 -11.70 -7.58
C ALA A 183 9.17 -12.00 -9.06
N ALA A 184 9.17 -13.28 -9.47
CA ALA A 184 8.97 -13.69 -10.85
C ALA A 184 7.57 -13.33 -11.36
N GLY A 185 6.53 -13.43 -10.51
CA GLY A 185 5.18 -13.03 -10.88
C GLY A 185 4.98 -11.52 -10.97
N TRP A 186 5.72 -10.74 -10.18
CA TRP A 186 5.54 -9.29 -10.10
C TRP A 186 6.47 -8.46 -11.01
N LEU A 187 7.61 -9.03 -11.43
CA LEU A 187 8.59 -8.34 -12.27
C LEU A 187 8.33 -8.61 -13.75
N HIS A 188 7.97 -7.55 -14.47
CA HIS A 188 7.87 -7.54 -15.93
C HIS A 188 8.95 -6.61 -16.50
N GLY A 189 10.15 -7.16 -16.68
CA GLY A 189 11.34 -6.36 -17.00
C GLY A 189 11.76 -5.50 -15.81
N THR A 190 11.75 -4.17 -15.99
CA THR A 190 12.03 -3.19 -14.91
C THR A 190 10.78 -2.69 -14.20
N VAL A 191 9.59 -3.11 -14.64
CA VAL A 191 8.31 -2.64 -14.10
C VAL A 191 7.76 -3.67 -13.12
N THR A 192 7.36 -3.20 -11.93
CA THR A 192 6.62 -4.02 -10.96
C THR A 192 5.12 -3.89 -11.24
N ARG A 193 4.45 -5.00 -11.56
CA ARG A 193 3.00 -5.07 -11.80
C ARG A 193 2.44 -6.35 -11.16
N PRO A 194 1.21 -6.33 -10.62
CA PRO A 194 0.57 -7.55 -10.13
C PRO A 194 0.44 -8.61 -11.24
N PRO A 195 0.61 -9.91 -10.92
CA PRO A 195 0.21 -11.01 -11.78
C PRO A 195 -1.26 -10.91 -12.21
N ALA A 196 -1.61 -11.45 -13.38
CA ALA A 196 -2.98 -11.41 -13.91
C ALA A 196 -3.99 -12.15 -13.01
N ASP A 197 -3.53 -13.19 -12.32
CA ASP A 197 -4.29 -14.01 -11.38
C ASP A 197 -4.15 -13.52 -9.93
N PHE A 198 -3.52 -12.37 -9.69
CA PHE A 198 -3.34 -11.84 -8.34
C PHE A 198 -4.68 -11.74 -7.59
N ARG A 199 -4.68 -12.29 -6.38
CA ARG A 199 -5.77 -12.19 -5.41
C ARG A 199 -5.18 -11.69 -4.11
N THR A 200 -5.90 -10.80 -3.45
CA THR A 200 -5.56 -10.39 -2.08
C THR A 200 -6.40 -11.22 -1.11
N ASP A 201 -5.74 -11.96 -0.24
CA ASP A 201 -6.38 -12.58 0.92
C ASP A 201 -6.34 -11.62 2.12
N GLY A 202 -6.90 -12.03 3.27
CA GLY A 202 -6.93 -11.18 4.46
C GLY A 202 -5.55 -10.80 4.98
N LEU A 203 -4.56 -11.70 4.88
CA LEU A 203 -3.21 -11.46 5.39
C LEU A 203 -2.38 -10.55 4.45
N ALA A 204 -2.49 -10.76 3.14
CA ALA A 204 -1.93 -9.85 2.15
C ALA A 204 -2.61 -8.47 2.22
N LEU A 205 -3.93 -8.43 2.41
CA LEU A 205 -4.67 -7.18 2.57
C LEU A 205 -4.27 -6.46 3.86
N ARG A 206 -3.99 -7.19 4.94
CA ARG A 206 -3.41 -6.64 6.17
C ARG A 206 -2.04 -6.03 5.94
N LEU A 207 -1.15 -6.72 5.22
CA LEU A 207 0.16 -6.16 4.86
C LEU A 207 0.03 -4.92 3.96
N TRP A 208 -0.94 -4.90 3.06
CA TRP A 208 -1.26 -3.73 2.23
C TRP A 208 -1.69 -2.53 3.09
N ALA A 209 -2.60 -2.76 4.05
CA ALA A 209 -3.04 -1.75 5.00
C ALA A 209 -1.90 -1.25 5.91
N ILE A 210 -1.06 -2.14 6.43
CA ILE A 210 0.11 -1.76 7.24
C ILE A 210 1.13 -0.97 6.42
N ALA A 211 1.32 -1.29 5.14
CA ALA A 211 2.31 -0.60 4.32
C ALA A 211 1.87 0.81 3.90
N GLY A 212 0.59 1.02 3.58
CA GLY A 212 0.13 2.33 3.07
C GLY A 212 -1.35 2.65 3.27
N GLY A 213 -2.04 1.90 4.12
CA GLY A 213 -3.45 2.14 4.44
C GLY A 213 -3.66 3.33 5.38
N ARG A 214 -4.70 4.13 5.18
CA ARG A 214 -5.07 5.23 6.09
C ARG A 214 -6.57 5.48 6.03
N ARG A 215 -7.15 5.91 7.14
CA ARG A 215 -8.52 6.39 7.21
C ARG A 215 -8.58 7.86 6.80
N ASP A 216 -9.62 8.23 6.08
CA ASP A 216 -9.98 9.63 5.84
C ASP A 216 -11.43 9.90 6.30
N SER A 217 -11.95 11.08 5.98
CA SER A 217 -13.31 11.48 6.37
C SER A 217 -14.42 10.69 5.66
N LEU A 218 -14.12 10.06 4.51
CA LEU A 218 -15.10 9.38 3.66
C LEU A 218 -15.01 7.85 3.74
N GLY A 219 -13.86 7.31 4.15
CA GLY A 219 -13.66 5.88 4.29
C GLY A 219 -12.22 5.50 4.57
N TYR A 220 -11.79 4.40 3.96
CA TYR A 220 -10.45 3.84 4.14
C TYR A 220 -9.70 3.79 2.82
N LEU A 221 -8.49 4.34 2.81
CA LEU A 221 -7.63 4.45 1.66
C LEU A 221 -6.56 3.36 1.71
N LEU A 222 -6.37 2.67 0.60
CA LEU A 222 -5.26 1.76 0.35
C LEU A 222 -4.35 2.40 -0.70
N SER A 223 -3.08 2.64 -0.36
CA SER A 223 -2.09 3.19 -1.29
C SER A 223 -1.87 2.25 -2.49
N LEU A 224 -1.60 2.79 -3.67
CA LEU A 224 -1.27 2.05 -4.87
C LEU A 224 0.17 2.33 -5.30
N PRO A 225 0.78 1.45 -6.13
CA PRO A 225 2.09 1.69 -6.70
C PRO A 225 2.08 2.90 -7.62
N ALA A 226 3.25 3.55 -7.78
CA ALA A 226 3.40 4.68 -8.71
C ALA A 226 3.09 4.30 -10.18
N ALA A 227 3.30 3.03 -10.55
CA ALA A 227 2.99 2.55 -11.88
C ALA A 227 1.47 2.38 -12.07
N GLU A 228 0.87 3.28 -12.84
CA GLU A 228 -0.58 3.28 -13.12
C GLU A 228 -1.10 1.97 -13.73
N THR A 229 -0.24 1.26 -14.46
CA THR A 229 -0.61 -0.05 -15.02
C THR A 229 -0.95 -1.12 -13.98
N ALA A 230 -0.62 -0.91 -12.70
CA ALA A 230 -0.99 -1.78 -11.59
C ALA A 230 -2.38 -1.45 -10.99
N TRP A 231 -2.93 -0.25 -11.24
CA TRP A 231 -4.10 0.25 -10.51
C TRP A 231 -5.37 -0.56 -10.80
N GLN A 232 -5.67 -0.81 -12.08
CA GLN A 232 -6.85 -1.57 -12.47
C GLN A 232 -6.79 -3.04 -12.02
N PRO A 233 -5.67 -3.78 -12.19
CA PRO A 233 -5.51 -5.12 -11.62
C PRO A 233 -5.70 -5.17 -10.10
N LEU A 234 -5.15 -4.22 -9.35
CA LEU A 234 -5.29 -4.16 -7.89
C LEU A 234 -6.72 -3.85 -7.46
N ARG A 235 -7.41 -2.94 -8.16
CA ARG A 235 -8.82 -2.64 -7.92
C ARG A 235 -9.70 -3.87 -8.17
N LEU A 236 -9.43 -4.62 -9.23
CA LEU A 236 -10.13 -5.87 -9.53
C LEU A 236 -9.86 -6.94 -8.46
N ALA A 237 -8.62 -7.11 -8.03
CA ALA A 237 -8.26 -8.05 -6.97
C ALA A 237 -9.01 -7.74 -5.66
N LEU A 238 -9.15 -6.46 -5.32
CA LEU A 238 -9.89 -6.00 -4.16
C LEU A 238 -11.42 -6.25 -4.30
N ARG A 239 -11.97 -6.04 -5.50
CA ARG A 239 -13.36 -6.39 -5.83
C ARG A 239 -13.63 -7.89 -5.72
N VAL A 240 -12.71 -8.73 -6.20
CA VAL A 240 -12.82 -10.19 -6.06
C VAL A 240 -12.73 -10.62 -4.59
N ALA A 241 -11.99 -9.87 -3.76
CA ALA A 241 -11.97 -10.06 -2.32
C ALA A 241 -13.25 -9.56 -1.60
N GLY A 242 -14.21 -8.97 -2.34
CA GLY A 242 -15.50 -8.56 -1.81
C GLY A 242 -15.61 -7.08 -1.44
N PHE A 243 -14.60 -6.25 -1.77
CA PHE A 243 -14.63 -4.83 -1.48
C PHE A 243 -14.73 -4.00 -2.75
N ASP A 244 -15.73 -3.12 -2.82
CA ASP A 244 -15.83 -2.13 -3.88
C ASP A 244 -15.10 -0.85 -3.46
N ALA A 245 -14.11 -0.47 -4.27
CA ALA A 245 -13.26 0.66 -4.00
C ALA A 245 -13.16 1.61 -5.20
N GLU A 246 -13.23 2.90 -4.90
CA GLU A 246 -13.09 3.98 -5.87
C GLU A 246 -11.61 4.31 -6.07
N LEU A 247 -11.18 4.51 -7.32
CA LEU A 247 -9.85 5.02 -7.59
C LEU A 247 -9.84 6.55 -7.42
N LEU A 248 -8.95 7.06 -6.57
CA LEU A 248 -8.83 8.49 -6.36
C LEU A 248 -8.06 9.16 -7.50
N THR A 249 -8.50 10.35 -7.88
CA THR A 249 -7.80 11.22 -8.84
C THR A 249 -6.70 12.06 -8.16
N SER A 250 -6.77 12.22 -6.84
CA SER A 250 -5.84 13.04 -6.04
C SER A 250 -4.53 12.34 -5.68
N GLY A 251 -4.37 11.07 -6.04
CA GLY A 251 -3.15 10.31 -5.82
C GLY A 251 -3.36 8.80 -6.00
N PRO A 252 -2.28 8.00 -6.01
CA PRO A 252 -2.36 6.55 -6.22
C PRO A 252 -2.97 5.89 -4.98
N SER A 253 -4.29 5.86 -4.88
CA SER A 253 -5.02 5.23 -3.77
C SER A 253 -6.40 4.72 -4.20
N LEU A 254 -6.83 3.61 -3.60
CA LEU A 254 -8.20 3.11 -3.67
C LEU A 254 -8.93 3.48 -2.38
N ARG A 255 -10.17 3.95 -2.45
CA ARG A 255 -11.02 4.23 -1.30
C ARG A 255 -12.15 3.23 -1.19
N VAL A 256 -12.18 2.50 -0.08
CA VAL A 256 -13.33 1.71 0.37
C VAL A 256 -14.25 2.63 1.16
N VAL A 257 -15.53 2.65 0.78
CA VAL A 257 -16.55 3.52 1.40
C VAL A 257 -17.75 2.70 1.88
N GLY A 258 -18.50 3.29 2.81
CA GLY A 258 -19.72 2.71 3.35
C GLY A 258 -19.49 1.87 4.60
N ARG A 259 -20.40 2.02 5.57
CA ARG A 259 -20.25 1.43 6.92
C ARG A 259 -20.10 -0.09 6.91
N ALA A 260 -20.88 -0.79 6.09
CA ALA A 260 -20.82 -2.24 6.00
C ALA A 260 -19.47 -2.72 5.42
N GLN A 261 -18.96 -2.07 4.38
CA GLN A 261 -17.66 -2.42 3.81
C GLN A 261 -16.51 -2.13 4.77
N LEU A 262 -16.57 -1.01 5.50
CA LEU A 262 -15.54 -0.66 6.49
C LEU A 262 -15.53 -1.62 7.69
N ALA A 263 -16.71 -2.04 8.17
CA ALA A 263 -16.81 -3.05 9.22
C ALA A 263 -16.22 -4.39 8.76
N THR A 264 -16.63 -4.89 7.59
CA THR A 264 -16.05 -6.11 7.01
C THR A 264 -14.55 -5.98 6.79
N LEU A 265 -14.08 -4.81 6.35
CA LEU A 265 -12.66 -4.57 6.15
C LEU A 265 -11.91 -4.60 7.49
N ALA A 266 -12.43 -3.96 8.54
CA ALA A 266 -11.85 -4.02 9.87
C ALA A 266 -11.80 -5.45 10.42
N ASP A 267 -12.86 -6.25 10.20
CA ASP A 267 -12.89 -7.66 10.59
C ASP A 267 -11.82 -8.49 9.84
N VAL A 268 -11.69 -8.30 8.52
CA VAL A 268 -10.70 -9.00 7.68
C VAL A 268 -9.28 -8.57 8.02
N LEU A 269 -9.07 -7.29 8.25
CA LEU A 269 -7.76 -6.74 8.61
C LEU A 269 -7.37 -7.16 10.03
N GLY A 270 -8.33 -7.37 10.93
CA GLY A 270 -8.10 -7.67 12.34
C GLY A 270 -7.72 -6.43 13.17
N PRO A 271 -7.24 -6.61 14.41
CA PRO A 271 -6.96 -5.50 15.32
C PRO A 271 -5.86 -4.57 14.78
N ALA A 272 -5.98 -3.28 15.10
CA ALA A 272 -4.99 -2.28 14.75
C ALA A 272 -3.61 -2.65 15.35
N PRO A 273 -2.50 -2.47 14.60
CA PRO A 273 -1.17 -2.66 15.14
C PRO A 273 -0.90 -1.76 16.35
N ALA A 274 -0.06 -2.22 17.27
CA ALA A 274 0.31 -1.43 18.44
C ALA A 274 0.96 -0.09 18.02
N GLY A 275 0.48 1.02 18.59
CA GLY A 275 0.96 2.37 18.29
C GLY A 275 0.39 2.99 17.00
N ALA A 276 -0.52 2.31 16.30
CA ALA A 276 -1.30 2.92 15.23
C ALA A 276 -2.26 3.98 15.81
N ASP A 277 -2.34 5.14 15.16
CA ASP A 277 -3.28 6.20 15.53
C ASP A 277 -4.72 5.89 15.05
N ASP A 278 -5.69 6.67 15.55
CA ASP A 278 -7.13 6.50 15.24
C ASP A 278 -7.46 6.70 13.75
N HIS A 279 -6.54 7.31 12.99
CA HIS A 279 -6.67 7.55 11.55
C HIS A 279 -5.89 6.53 10.71
N ALA A 280 -5.19 5.57 11.32
CA ALA A 280 -4.38 4.61 10.62
C ALA A 280 -5.15 3.34 10.21
N TRP A 281 -6.22 3.00 10.94
CA TRP A 281 -6.95 1.73 10.79
C TRP A 281 -8.45 1.97 10.52
N PRO A 282 -9.16 1.07 9.81
CA PRO A 282 -10.61 1.18 9.67
C PRO A 282 -11.31 0.87 11.01
N ALA A 283 -12.51 1.44 11.17
CA ALA A 283 -13.37 1.26 12.34
C ALA A 283 -14.80 0.93 11.92
#